data_AF-A0A442FW13-F1
#
_entry.id   AF-A0A442FW13-F1
#
_cell.length_a   1.000
_cell.length_b   1.000
_cell.length_c   1.000
_cell.angle_alpha   90.00
_cell.angle_beta   90.00
_cell.angle_gamma   90.00
#
_symmetry.space_group_name_H-M   'P 1'
#
loop_
_entity.id
_entity.type
_entity.pdbx_description
1 polymer ?
#
loop_
_entity_poly.entity_id
_entity_poly.type
_entity_poly.pdbx_seq_one_letter_code
_entity_poly.pdbx_strand_id
1 'polypeptide(L)'
;MQRFGWDRKNDAFVFVMKGNIPVHVSWTFAIPALLPFLHEWSRHPRLALIHTVIFAALLFLSVFLHELAHVWAARRRGIGTQRIDLYLFGGIAWFKPGAASPYGWAWIAFAGPLVNIVLAAGFAAAYHLLARPLSPVDPDGLFSSPPPRPDTFLEWTLWLGALVNAALAILNLLPAIPLDGGAIARHLLAPRFGAEAATRIVGLCGVVLSVLRFAIIVPAAMAGILLWFPPSFRPNWRAFRAAGNKKPVPQHPA
;
A
#
# COMPACT_ATOMS: atom_id res chain seq x y z
N MET A 1 13.02 13.65 25.22
CA MET A 1 12.14 12.90 24.29
C MET A 1 12.83 11.59 23.95
N GLN A 2 12.25 10.44 24.33
CA GLN A 2 12.79 9.14 23.91
C GLN A 2 12.77 9.07 22.38
N ARG A 3 13.94 8.93 21.77
CA ARG A 3 14.08 8.80 20.30
C ARG A 3 13.60 7.44 19.79
N PHE A 4 13.41 6.49 20.71
CA PHE A 4 13.22 5.08 20.44
C PHE A 4 12.59 4.40 21.66
N GLY A 5 11.55 3.57 21.47
CA GLY A 5 10.93 2.82 22.57
C GLY A 5 9.60 2.16 22.20
N TRP A 6 9.06 1.35 23.11
CA TRP A 6 7.73 0.75 22.97
C TRP A 6 6.66 1.66 23.61
N ASP A 7 5.68 2.09 22.83
CA ASP A 7 4.51 2.80 23.33
C ASP A 7 3.45 1.78 23.77
N ARG A 8 3.37 1.54 25.08
CA ARG A 8 2.39 0.62 25.70
C ARG A 8 0.94 1.05 25.46
N LYS A 9 0.66 2.33 25.22
CA LYS A 9 -0.71 2.81 25.04
C LYS A 9 -1.26 2.47 23.67
N ASN A 10 -0.41 2.57 22.65
CA ASN A 10 -0.77 2.30 21.25
C ASN A 10 -0.32 0.91 20.77
N ASP A 11 0.33 0.15 21.66
CA ASP A 11 0.88 -1.19 21.39
C ASP A 11 1.75 -1.20 20.13
N ALA A 12 2.62 -0.19 20.06
CA ALA A 12 3.41 0.12 18.88
C ALA A 12 4.85 0.44 19.25
N PHE A 13 5.76 0.01 18.39
CA PHE A 13 7.16 0.41 18.44
C PHE A 13 7.33 1.80 17.83
N VAL A 14 8.01 2.71 18.52
CA VAL A 14 8.13 4.12 18.12
C VAL A 14 9.58 4.50 17.92
N PHE A 15 9.88 5.13 16.78
CA PHE A 15 11.15 5.79 16.54
C PHE A 15 10.93 7.16 15.89
N VAL A 16 11.86 8.10 16.09
CA VAL A 16 11.72 9.47 15.57
C VAL A 16 12.66 9.68 14.38
N MET A 17 12.09 10.04 13.23
CA MET A 17 12.85 10.41 12.04
C MET A 17 13.26 11.89 12.03
N LYS A 18 14.15 12.25 11.11
CA LYS A 18 14.62 13.64 10.92
C LYS A 18 13.45 14.60 10.70
N GLY A 19 13.43 15.68 11.48
CA GLY A 19 12.32 16.64 11.53
C GLY A 19 11.30 16.37 12.65
N ASN A 20 11.66 15.55 13.65
CA ASN A 20 10.87 15.26 14.84
C ASN A 20 9.49 14.67 14.53
N ILE A 21 9.43 13.81 13.50
CA ILE A 21 8.22 13.05 13.17
C ILE A 21 8.35 11.68 13.84
N PRO A 22 7.46 11.32 14.77
CA PRO A 22 7.39 9.96 15.30
C PRO A 22 6.78 9.01 14.27
N VAL A 23 7.37 7.83 14.17
CA VAL A 23 6.92 6.70 13.34
C VAL A 23 6.52 5.59 14.28
N HIS A 24 5.26 5.20 14.24
CA HIS A 24 4.67 4.15 15.07
C HIS A 24 4.52 2.89 14.22
N VAL A 25 5.00 1.76 14.71
CA VAL A 25 4.90 0.46 14.05
C VAL A 25 4.13 -0.48 14.97
N SER A 26 2.86 -0.70 14.65
CA SER A 26 2.00 -1.63 15.40
C SER A 26 2.48 -3.07 15.21
N TRP A 27 2.37 -3.89 16.26
CA TRP A 27 2.63 -5.33 16.15
C TRP A 27 1.78 -6.02 15.06
N THR A 28 0.62 -5.45 14.75
CA THR A 28 -0.29 -5.97 13.70
C THR A 28 0.34 -5.92 12.30
N PHE A 29 1.38 -5.11 12.09
CA PHE A 29 2.17 -5.09 10.86
C PHE A 29 2.90 -6.42 10.60
N ALA A 30 3.15 -7.23 11.64
CA ALA A 30 3.76 -8.55 11.48
C ALA A 30 2.83 -9.56 10.80
N ILE A 31 1.50 -9.39 10.89
CA ILE A 31 0.52 -10.31 10.31
C ILE A 31 0.68 -10.43 8.79
N PRO A 32 0.63 -9.36 7.97
CA PRO A 32 0.78 -9.48 6.53
C PRO A 32 2.17 -9.99 6.14
N ALA A 33 3.19 -9.80 6.98
CA ALA A 33 4.53 -10.34 6.77
C ALA A 33 4.64 -11.85 7.03
N LEU A 34 3.88 -12.39 7.99
CA LEU A 34 3.93 -13.79 8.41
C LEU A 34 2.94 -14.69 7.66
N LEU A 35 1.74 -14.18 7.39
CA LEU A 35 0.64 -14.97 6.82
C LEU A 35 1.00 -15.73 5.53
N PRO A 36 1.72 -15.15 4.55
CA PRO A 36 2.06 -15.85 3.31
C PRO A 36 2.93 -17.10 3.52
N PHE A 37 3.66 -17.17 4.64
CA PHE A 37 4.63 -18.24 4.91
C PHE A 37 4.10 -19.29 5.88
N LEU A 38 2.85 -19.22 6.37
CA LEU A 38 2.33 -20.17 7.37
C LEU A 38 2.45 -21.64 6.94
N HIS A 39 2.21 -21.92 5.66
CA HIS A 39 2.39 -23.27 5.12
C HIS A 39 3.86 -23.70 5.16
N GLU A 40 4.78 -22.81 4.77
CA GLU A 40 6.21 -23.07 4.81
C GLU A 40 6.73 -23.24 6.24
N TRP A 41 6.20 -22.47 7.21
CA TRP A 41 6.50 -22.64 8.63
C TRP A 41 6.18 -24.05 9.14
N SER A 42 5.14 -24.69 8.60
CA SER A 42 4.76 -26.06 8.99
C SER A 42 5.63 -27.15 8.35
N ARG A 43 6.29 -26.88 7.21
CA ARG A 43 7.06 -27.87 6.43
C ARG A 43 8.57 -27.67 6.49
N HIS A 44 9.01 -26.41 6.46
CA HIS A 44 10.40 -25.98 6.31
C HIS A 44 10.72 -24.75 7.19
N PRO A 45 10.71 -24.88 8.53
CA PRO A 45 10.74 -23.73 9.45
C PRO A 45 12.00 -22.85 9.32
N ARG A 46 13.16 -23.41 8.97
CA ARG A 46 14.39 -22.64 8.76
C ARG A 46 14.32 -21.74 7.53
N LEU A 47 13.81 -22.25 6.41
CA LEU A 47 13.62 -21.48 5.18
C LEU A 47 12.50 -20.46 5.36
N ALA A 48 11.41 -20.85 6.02
CA ALA A 48 10.30 -19.96 6.34
C ALA A 48 10.76 -18.74 7.15
N LEU A 49 11.62 -18.93 8.16
CA LEU A 49 12.20 -17.82 8.94
C LEU A 49 12.96 -16.84 8.04
N ILE A 50 13.81 -17.36 7.15
CA ILE A 50 14.61 -16.55 6.24
C ILE A 50 13.69 -15.76 5.29
N HIS A 51 12.79 -16.43 4.58
CA HIS A 51 11.84 -15.80 3.66
C HIS A 51 10.95 -14.77 4.36
N THR A 52 10.44 -15.09 5.54
CA THR A 52 9.64 -14.17 6.36
C THR A 52 10.42 -12.90 6.69
N VAL A 53 11.67 -13.01 7.14
CA VAL A 53 12.49 -11.84 7.52
C VAL A 53 12.74 -10.92 6.33
N ILE A 54 13.06 -11.48 5.17
CA ILE A 54 13.31 -10.69 3.95
C ILE A 54 12.03 -10.03 3.48
N PHE A 55 10.93 -10.79 3.42
CA PHE A 55 9.64 -10.24 3.02
C PHE A 55 9.18 -9.14 3.97
N ALA A 56 9.33 -9.35 5.29
CA ALA A 56 9.03 -8.33 6.29
C ALA A 56 9.87 -7.07 6.07
N ALA A 57 11.16 -7.20 5.80
CA ALA A 57 12.03 -6.07 5.49
C ALA A 57 11.60 -5.35 4.21
N LEU A 58 11.40 -6.08 3.11
CA LEU A 58 10.94 -5.52 1.84
C LEU A 58 9.60 -4.79 1.99
N LEU A 59 8.62 -5.42 2.65
CA LEU A 59 7.30 -4.85 2.89
C LEU A 59 7.40 -3.59 3.76
N PHE A 60 8.15 -3.66 4.86
CA PHE A 60 8.36 -2.51 5.76
C PHE A 60 9.00 -1.34 5.01
N LEU A 61 10.11 -1.57 4.31
CA LEU A 61 10.80 -0.53 3.54
C LEU A 61 9.90 0.04 2.44
N SER A 62 9.16 -0.80 1.72
CA SER A 62 8.26 -0.36 0.64
C SER A 62 7.13 0.53 1.14
N VAL A 63 6.45 0.13 2.23
CA VAL A 63 5.38 0.92 2.85
C VAL A 63 5.95 2.18 3.51
N PHE A 64 7.08 2.07 4.22
CA PHE A 64 7.69 3.22 4.87
C PHE A 64 8.16 4.28 3.87
N LEU A 65 8.79 3.87 2.77
CA LEU A 65 9.20 4.79 1.69
C LEU A 65 8.00 5.41 0.98
N HIS A 66 6.92 4.65 0.81
CA HIS A 66 5.64 5.16 0.30
C HIS A 66 5.09 6.29 1.19
N GLU A 67 4.97 6.07 2.50
CA GLU A 67 4.53 7.12 3.44
C GLU A 67 5.48 8.33 3.46
N LEU A 68 6.79 8.07 3.39
CA LEU A 68 7.79 9.12 3.36
C LEU A 68 7.66 9.99 2.10
N ALA A 69 7.22 9.42 0.98
CA ALA A 69 6.96 10.14 -0.26
C ALA A 69 5.79 11.13 -0.10
N HIS A 70 4.69 10.72 0.54
CA HIS A 70 3.59 11.62 0.87
C HIS A 70 4.05 12.75 1.78
N VAL A 71 4.81 12.42 2.84
CA VAL A 71 5.39 13.41 3.77
C VAL A 71 6.27 14.41 3.04
N TRP A 72 7.13 13.94 2.13
CA TRP A 72 8.00 14.79 1.34
C TRP A 72 7.20 15.69 0.39
N ALA A 73 6.20 15.15 -0.30
CA ALA A 73 5.35 15.91 -1.21
C ALA A 73 4.50 16.97 -0.49
N ALA A 74 3.99 16.65 0.71
CA ALA A 74 3.27 17.57 1.57
C ALA A 74 4.16 18.70 2.09
N ARG A 75 5.37 18.37 2.55
CA ARG A 75 6.37 19.36 3.00
C ARG A 75 6.73 20.36 1.91
N ARG A 76 6.86 19.91 0.65
CA ARG A 76 7.08 20.81 -0.50
C ARG A 76 5.93 21.78 -0.77
N ARG A 77 4.74 21.52 -0.21
CA ARG A 77 3.59 22.43 -0.23
C ARG A 77 3.39 23.18 1.09
N GLY A 78 4.38 23.19 1.97
CA GLY A 78 4.29 23.85 3.27
C GLY A 78 3.40 23.13 4.29
N ILE A 79 2.99 21.90 4.02
CA ILE A 79 2.15 21.11 4.92
C ILE A 79 3.07 20.27 5.81
N GLY A 80 3.00 20.51 7.12
CA GLY A 80 3.75 19.74 8.11
C GLY A 80 3.15 18.36 8.38
N THR A 81 3.92 17.49 9.01
CA THR A 81 3.48 16.13 9.42
C THR A 81 3.49 16.03 10.95
N GLN A 82 2.49 15.35 11.50
CA GLN A 82 2.35 15.06 12.93
C GLN A 82 3.01 13.74 13.30
N ARG A 83 2.70 12.65 12.57
CA ARG A 83 3.25 11.30 12.77
C ARG A 83 3.01 10.40 11.55
N ILE A 84 3.67 9.25 11.52
CA ILE A 84 3.40 8.15 10.57
C ILE A 84 3.02 6.91 11.38
N ASP A 85 1.92 6.26 11.05
CA ASP A 85 1.48 5.02 11.70
C ASP A 85 1.52 3.86 10.68
N LEU A 86 2.25 2.78 10.99
CA LEU A 86 2.35 1.55 10.21
C LEU A 86 1.63 0.42 10.96
N TYR A 87 0.73 -0.29 10.28
CA TYR A 87 -0.16 -1.29 10.89
C TYR A 87 -0.64 -2.32 9.87
N LEU A 88 -1.52 -3.24 10.27
CA LEU A 88 -2.04 -4.35 9.44
C LEU A 88 -2.40 -3.97 7.99
N PHE A 89 -3.00 -2.79 7.79
CA PHE A 89 -3.53 -2.37 6.49
C PHE A 89 -2.58 -1.44 5.70
N GLY A 90 -1.32 -1.30 6.13
CA GLY A 90 -0.31 -0.47 5.44
C GLY A 90 0.22 0.64 6.34
N GLY A 91 0.34 1.85 5.78
CA GLY A 91 0.76 3.06 6.48
C GLY A 91 -0.30 4.17 6.39
N ILE A 92 -0.26 5.11 7.33
CA ILE A 92 -0.98 6.38 7.25
C ILE A 92 -0.05 7.50 7.74
N ALA A 93 0.12 8.54 6.92
CA ALA A 93 0.76 9.79 7.30
C ALA A 93 -0.26 10.81 7.84
N TRP A 94 -0.10 11.24 9.09
CA TRP A 94 -0.95 12.27 9.69
C TRP A 94 -0.36 13.65 9.43
N PHE A 95 -1.06 14.48 8.66
CA PHE A 95 -0.65 15.84 8.35
C PHE A 95 -1.15 16.87 9.37
N LYS A 96 -0.39 17.95 9.55
CA LYS A 96 -0.87 19.15 10.26
C LYS A 96 -1.91 19.88 9.40
N PRO A 97 -2.81 20.68 10.01
CA PRO A 97 -3.72 21.52 9.24
C PRO A 97 -2.96 22.37 8.22
N GLY A 98 -3.42 22.32 6.97
CA GLY A 98 -2.80 23.01 5.85
C GLY A 98 -3.72 22.99 4.63
N ALA A 99 -3.47 23.89 3.68
CA ALA A 99 -4.24 24.01 2.46
C ALA A 99 -3.34 23.79 1.24
N ALA A 100 -3.80 22.92 0.34
CA ALA A 100 -3.26 22.78 -1.00
C ALA A 100 -4.41 22.87 -2.01
N SER A 101 -4.09 23.27 -3.24
CA SER A 101 -5.05 23.19 -4.34
C SER A 101 -5.50 21.73 -4.55
N PRO A 102 -6.64 21.48 -5.22
CA PRO A 102 -7.07 20.12 -5.53
C PRO A 102 -5.98 19.31 -6.24
N TYR A 103 -5.33 19.88 -7.25
CA TYR A 103 -4.17 19.26 -7.91
C TYR A 103 -2.98 19.05 -6.97
N GLY A 104 -2.81 19.94 -5.99
CA GLY A 104 -1.79 19.79 -4.96
C GLY A 104 -2.02 18.56 -4.08
N TRP A 105 -3.25 18.36 -3.60
CA TRP A 105 -3.62 17.17 -2.84
C TRP A 105 -3.55 15.89 -3.69
N ALA A 106 -3.95 15.95 -4.96
CA ALA A 106 -3.80 14.82 -5.88
C ALA A 106 -2.32 14.43 -6.06
N TRP A 107 -1.41 15.40 -6.16
CA TRP A 107 0.03 15.09 -6.22
C TRP A 107 0.59 14.52 -4.92
N ILE A 108 0.12 15.00 -3.75
CA ILE A 108 0.53 14.43 -2.47
C ILE A 108 0.13 12.95 -2.42
N ALA A 109 -1.12 12.64 -2.75
CA ALA A 109 -1.61 11.26 -2.81
C ALA A 109 -0.91 10.41 -3.89
N PHE A 110 -0.49 10.99 -5.01
CA PHE A 110 0.25 10.24 -6.03
C PHE A 110 1.70 9.93 -5.67
N ALA A 111 2.31 10.65 -4.72
CA ALA A 111 3.72 10.51 -4.38
C ALA A 111 4.07 9.11 -3.84
N GLY A 112 3.22 8.53 -2.98
CA GLY A 112 3.39 7.17 -2.45
C GLY A 112 3.41 6.12 -3.56
N PRO A 113 2.33 5.99 -4.35
CA PRO A 113 2.26 5.05 -5.46
C PRO A 113 3.41 5.22 -6.46
N LEU A 114 3.82 6.46 -6.76
CA LEU A 114 4.96 6.73 -7.64
C LEU A 114 6.26 6.10 -7.12
N VAL A 115 6.54 6.19 -5.82
CA VAL A 115 7.72 5.54 -5.23
C VAL A 115 7.64 4.02 -5.35
N ASN A 116 6.47 3.41 -5.13
CA ASN A 116 6.34 1.97 -5.35
C ASN A 116 6.50 1.59 -6.83
N ILE A 117 6.02 2.38 -7.78
CA ILE A 117 6.27 2.13 -9.22
C ILE A 117 7.78 2.13 -9.51
N VAL A 118 8.50 3.13 -9.00
CA VAL A 118 9.96 3.25 -9.19
C VAL A 118 10.68 2.07 -8.55
N LEU A 119 10.30 1.67 -7.34
CA LEU A 119 10.88 0.51 -6.66
C LEU A 119 10.58 -0.79 -7.44
N ALA A 120 9.35 -0.98 -7.91
CA ALA A 120 8.97 -2.16 -8.69
C ALA A 120 9.82 -2.28 -9.96
N ALA A 121 9.95 -1.18 -10.71
CA ALA A 121 10.78 -1.12 -11.91
C ALA A 121 12.28 -1.36 -11.59
N GLY A 122 12.79 -0.78 -10.51
CA GLY A 122 14.17 -0.97 -10.07
C GLY A 122 14.49 -2.42 -9.69
N PHE A 123 13.62 -3.07 -8.92
CA PHE A 123 13.75 -4.48 -8.57
C PHE A 123 13.63 -5.39 -9.79
N ALA A 124 12.69 -5.11 -10.71
CA ALA A 124 12.53 -5.88 -11.95
C ALA A 124 13.76 -5.73 -12.87
N ALA A 125 14.29 -4.52 -13.02
CA ALA A 125 15.52 -4.27 -13.77
C ALA A 125 16.70 -5.01 -13.13
N ALA A 126 16.87 -4.92 -11.81
CA ALA A 126 17.92 -5.65 -11.09
C ALA A 126 17.78 -7.17 -11.25
N TYR A 127 16.55 -7.70 -11.20
CA TYR A 127 16.28 -9.11 -11.45
C TYR A 127 16.77 -9.55 -12.84
N HIS A 128 16.43 -8.79 -13.88
CA HIS A 128 16.83 -9.10 -15.25
C HIS A 128 18.32 -8.88 -15.54
N LEU A 129 18.98 -7.97 -14.82
CA LEU A 129 20.40 -7.67 -15.02
C LEU A 129 21.32 -8.59 -14.21
N LEU A 130 20.91 -8.98 -13.00
CA LEU A 130 21.79 -9.64 -12.02
C LEU A 130 21.44 -11.10 -11.74
N ALA A 131 20.18 -11.52 -11.96
CA ALA A 131 19.71 -12.85 -11.57
C ALA A 131 19.30 -13.72 -12.77
N ARG A 132 18.50 -13.16 -13.69
CA ARG A 132 18.16 -13.82 -14.96
C ARG A 132 18.39 -12.86 -16.12
N PRO A 133 19.61 -12.86 -16.71
CA PRO A 133 19.87 -12.17 -17.97
C PRO A 133 18.76 -12.51 -18.96
N LEU A 134 18.25 -11.52 -19.68
CA LEU A 134 17.16 -11.65 -20.65
C LEU A 134 17.40 -12.87 -21.58
N SER A 135 16.78 -14.00 -21.26
CA SER A 135 16.58 -15.09 -22.20
C SER A 135 15.39 -14.70 -23.10
N PRO A 136 15.35 -15.13 -24.37
CA PRO A 136 14.19 -14.90 -25.22
C PRO A 136 12.91 -15.29 -24.47
N VAL A 137 11.99 -14.34 -24.35
CA VAL A 137 10.67 -14.60 -23.75
C VAL A 137 9.94 -15.53 -24.70
N ASP A 138 9.70 -16.75 -24.26
CA ASP A 138 8.84 -17.68 -24.99
C ASP A 138 7.44 -17.05 -25.10
N PRO A 139 6.96 -16.71 -26.32
CA PRO A 139 5.67 -16.04 -26.51
C PRO A 139 4.51 -16.85 -25.92
N ASP A 140 4.66 -18.17 -25.89
CA ASP A 140 3.66 -19.10 -25.36
C ASP A 140 3.75 -19.23 -23.82
N GLY A 141 4.84 -18.73 -23.22
CA GLY A 141 5.21 -18.84 -21.80
C GLY A 141 4.46 -17.91 -20.83
N LEU A 142 3.85 -16.84 -21.33
CA LEU A 142 3.30 -15.75 -20.50
C LEU A 142 2.18 -16.20 -19.53
N PHE A 143 1.48 -17.27 -19.88
CA PHE A 143 0.40 -17.87 -19.08
C PHE A 143 0.56 -19.38 -18.84
N SER A 144 1.56 -20.03 -19.45
CA SER A 144 1.78 -21.48 -19.39
C SER A 144 2.90 -21.87 -18.44
N SER A 145 3.78 -20.94 -18.08
CA SER A 145 4.78 -21.16 -17.03
C SER A 145 4.25 -20.66 -15.68
N PRO A 146 4.25 -21.47 -14.61
CA PRO A 146 4.03 -20.93 -13.27
C PRO A 146 5.01 -19.78 -13.02
N PRO A 147 4.67 -18.77 -12.20
CA PRO A 147 5.58 -17.67 -11.91
C PRO A 147 6.95 -18.25 -11.56
N PRO A 148 8.04 -17.73 -12.17
CA PRO A 148 9.36 -18.35 -12.09
C PRO A 148 9.66 -18.64 -10.63
N ARG A 149 9.85 -19.92 -10.30
CA ARG A 149 10.34 -20.30 -8.98
C ARG A 149 11.80 -19.89 -8.98
N PRO A 150 12.19 -18.89 -8.20
CA PRO A 150 13.54 -18.40 -8.25
C PRO A 150 14.49 -19.47 -7.72
N ASP A 151 15.53 -19.74 -8.51
CA ASP A 151 16.47 -20.83 -8.24
C ASP A 151 17.52 -20.41 -7.20
N THR A 152 17.65 -19.11 -6.97
CA THR A 152 18.56 -18.52 -5.99
C THR A 152 17.87 -17.52 -5.06
N PHE A 153 18.50 -17.29 -3.91
CA PHE A 153 18.05 -16.31 -2.93
C PHE A 153 17.97 -14.88 -3.46
N LEU A 154 18.95 -14.48 -4.27
CA LEU A 154 19.00 -13.15 -4.88
C LEU A 154 17.84 -12.98 -5.86
N GLU A 155 17.61 -13.97 -6.72
CA GLU A 155 16.51 -13.98 -7.67
C GLU A 155 15.16 -13.87 -6.95
N TRP A 156 14.96 -14.63 -5.87
CA TRP A 156 13.74 -14.60 -5.07
C TRP A 156 13.50 -13.23 -4.44
N THR A 157 14.55 -12.65 -3.85
CA THR A 157 14.47 -11.33 -3.20
C THR A 157 14.13 -10.23 -4.20
N LEU A 158 14.76 -10.21 -5.38
CA LEU A 158 14.53 -9.20 -6.40
C LEU A 158 13.14 -9.34 -7.02
N TRP A 159 12.74 -10.56 -7.36
CA TRP A 159 11.41 -10.83 -7.93
C TRP A 159 10.29 -10.47 -6.93
N LEU A 160 10.46 -10.86 -5.66
CA LEU A 160 9.50 -10.55 -4.61
C LEU A 160 9.43 -9.05 -4.32
N GLY A 161 10.58 -8.35 -4.32
CA GLY A 161 10.64 -6.90 -4.17
C GLY A 161 9.88 -6.18 -5.30
N ALA A 162 10.02 -6.65 -6.54
CA ALA A 162 9.28 -6.13 -7.68
C ALA A 162 7.77 -6.38 -7.53
N LEU A 163 7.38 -7.61 -7.17
CA LEU A 163 5.98 -8.00 -7.01
C LEU A 163 5.28 -7.21 -5.90
N VAL A 164 5.91 -7.11 -4.71
CA VAL A 164 5.36 -6.37 -3.56
C VAL A 164 5.11 -4.92 -3.94
N ASN A 165 6.09 -4.26 -4.55
CA ASN A 165 5.96 -2.86 -4.92
C ASN A 165 4.95 -2.65 -6.06
N ALA A 166 4.91 -3.54 -7.04
CA ALA A 166 3.89 -3.49 -8.09
C ALA A 166 2.48 -3.66 -7.51
N ALA A 167 2.30 -4.62 -6.60
CA ALA A 167 1.03 -4.85 -5.91
C ALA A 167 0.62 -3.63 -5.09
N LEU A 168 1.53 -3.06 -4.28
CA LEU A 168 1.27 -1.84 -3.50
C LEU A 168 0.88 -0.66 -4.39
N ALA A 169 1.57 -0.46 -5.52
CA ALA A 169 1.25 0.61 -6.47
C ALA A 169 -0.14 0.41 -7.12
N ILE A 170 -0.41 -0.79 -7.65
CA ILE A 170 -1.68 -1.10 -8.31
C ILE A 170 -2.84 -0.95 -7.34
N LEU A 171 -2.71 -1.53 -6.14
CA LEU A 171 -3.73 -1.45 -5.10
C LEU A 171 -3.97 0.00 -4.69
N ASN A 172 -2.92 0.76 -4.39
CA ASN A 172 -3.08 2.13 -3.96
C ASN A 172 -3.56 3.06 -5.07
N LEU A 173 -3.43 2.73 -6.36
CA LEU A 173 -4.00 3.52 -7.45
C LEU A 173 -5.46 3.21 -7.76
N LEU A 174 -6.07 2.21 -7.12
CA LEU A 174 -7.49 1.93 -7.30
C LEU A 174 -8.35 3.12 -6.82
N PRO A 175 -9.35 3.56 -7.60
CA PRO A 175 -10.20 4.71 -7.25
C PRO A 175 -11.24 4.33 -6.18
N ALA A 176 -10.79 4.13 -4.94
CA ALA A 176 -11.62 3.74 -3.83
C ALA A 176 -11.09 4.28 -2.50
N ILE A 177 -11.96 4.49 -1.52
CA ILE A 177 -11.58 4.92 -0.17
C ILE A 177 -11.20 3.68 0.65
N PRO A 178 -10.11 3.69 1.44
CA PRO A 178 -9.21 4.80 1.77
C PRO A 178 -7.91 4.84 0.93
N LEU A 179 -7.89 4.26 -0.27
CA LEU A 179 -6.67 4.15 -1.08
C LEU A 179 -6.31 5.51 -1.71
N ASP A 180 -5.03 5.72 -2.00
CA ASP A 180 -4.53 6.97 -2.61
C ASP A 180 -5.24 7.33 -3.90
N GLY A 181 -5.55 6.34 -4.73
CA GLY A 181 -6.27 6.47 -6.00
C GLY A 181 -7.65 7.06 -5.80
N GLY A 182 -8.30 6.76 -4.67
CA GLY A 182 -9.53 7.41 -4.26
C GLY A 182 -9.32 8.90 -3.93
N ALA A 183 -8.24 9.24 -3.23
CA ALA A 183 -7.88 10.64 -2.94
C ALA A 183 -7.50 11.40 -4.23
N ILE A 184 -6.67 10.83 -5.09
CA ILE A 184 -6.29 11.35 -6.41
C ILE A 184 -7.55 11.64 -7.23
N ALA A 185 -8.40 10.62 -7.45
CA ALA A 185 -9.62 10.76 -8.24
C ALA A 185 -10.55 11.83 -7.66
N ARG A 186 -10.78 11.82 -6.34
CA ARG A 186 -11.64 12.81 -5.67
C ARG A 186 -11.13 14.23 -5.88
N HIS A 187 -9.83 14.47 -5.73
CA HIS A 187 -9.24 15.79 -5.87
C HIS A 187 -9.12 16.25 -7.32
N LEU A 188 -8.96 15.35 -8.30
CA LEU A 188 -8.96 15.69 -9.73
C LEU A 188 -10.37 15.96 -10.27
N LEU A 189 -11.40 15.28 -9.75
CA LEU A 189 -12.79 15.46 -10.17
C LEU A 189 -13.47 16.68 -9.50
N ALA A 190 -13.05 17.04 -8.29
CA ALA A 190 -13.68 18.12 -7.52
C ALA A 190 -13.76 19.48 -8.26
N PRO A 191 -12.75 19.95 -9.01
CA PRO A 191 -12.83 21.20 -9.76
C PRO A 191 -13.94 21.22 -10.81
N ARG A 192 -14.27 20.07 -11.42
CA ARG A 192 -15.24 19.98 -12.52
C ARG A 192 -16.66 19.65 -12.05
N PHE A 193 -16.78 18.79 -11.04
CA PHE A 193 -18.07 18.22 -10.61
C PHE A 193 -18.49 18.67 -9.20
N GLY A 194 -17.61 19.35 -8.46
CA GLY A 194 -17.81 19.66 -7.04
C GLY A 194 -17.37 18.50 -6.12
N ALA A 195 -17.03 18.85 -4.87
CA ALA A 195 -16.47 17.90 -3.91
C ALA A 195 -17.42 16.74 -3.55
N GLU A 196 -18.73 17.03 -3.46
CA GLU A 196 -19.75 16.03 -3.15
C GLU A 196 -19.90 15.01 -4.28
N ALA A 197 -20.02 15.46 -5.53
CA ALA A 197 -20.15 14.58 -6.68
C ALA A 197 -18.88 13.73 -6.88
N ALA A 198 -17.70 14.33 -6.73
CA ALA A 198 -16.43 13.60 -6.78
C ALA A 198 -16.36 12.49 -5.74
N THR A 199 -16.82 12.76 -4.51
CA THR A 199 -16.89 11.75 -3.44
C THR A 199 -17.89 10.65 -3.74
N ARG A 200 -19.04 10.97 -4.37
CA ARG A 200 -20.02 9.96 -4.82
C ARG A 200 -19.44 9.04 -5.88
N ILE A 201 -18.77 9.61 -6.89
CA ILE A 201 -18.16 8.85 -7.99
C ILE A 201 -17.13 7.87 -7.44
N VAL A 202 -16.18 8.35 -6.62
CA VAL A 202 -15.16 7.50 -6.00
C VAL A 202 -15.79 6.46 -5.07
N GLY A 203 -16.81 6.84 -4.30
CA GLY A 203 -17.55 5.89 -3.45
C GLY A 203 -18.22 4.78 -4.26
N LEU A 204 -18.82 5.10 -5.41
CA LEU A 204 -19.42 4.11 -6.30
C LEU A 204 -18.35 3.18 -6.88
N CYS A 205 -17.25 3.72 -7.40
CA CYS A 205 -16.12 2.93 -7.89
C CYS A 205 -15.62 1.96 -6.81
N GLY A 206 -15.43 2.45 -5.58
CA GLY A 206 -15.00 1.61 -4.47
C GLY A 206 -16.00 0.54 -4.06
N VAL A 207 -17.31 0.78 -4.15
CA VAL A 207 -18.35 -0.25 -3.93
C VAL A 207 -18.25 -1.34 -4.99
N VAL A 208 -18.18 -0.96 -6.27
CA VAL A 208 -18.03 -1.90 -7.39
C VAL A 208 -16.79 -2.76 -7.19
N LEU A 209 -15.63 -2.14 -6.93
CA LEU A 209 -14.37 -2.85 -6.66
C LEU A 209 -14.47 -3.77 -5.42
N SER A 210 -15.16 -3.33 -4.36
CA SER A 210 -15.38 -4.13 -3.14
C SER A 210 -16.23 -5.37 -3.36
N VAL A 211 -17.09 -5.37 -4.40
CA VAL A 211 -17.88 -6.53 -4.81
C VAL A 211 -17.07 -7.41 -5.76
N LEU A 212 -16.42 -6.82 -6.76
CA LEU A 212 -15.61 -7.56 -7.74
C LEU A 212 -14.47 -8.35 -7.11
N ARG A 213 -13.88 -7.87 -6.00
CA ARG A 213 -12.81 -8.63 -5.30
C ARG A 213 -13.25 -10.03 -4.85
N PHE A 214 -14.54 -10.29 -4.63
CA PHE A 214 -15.01 -11.62 -4.26
C PHE A 214 -14.83 -12.65 -5.38
N ALA A 215 -14.82 -12.22 -6.64
CA ALA A 215 -14.48 -13.07 -7.77
C ALA A 215 -13.03 -13.59 -7.72
N ILE A 216 -12.15 -12.93 -6.95
CA ILE A 216 -10.75 -13.33 -6.75
C ILE A 216 -10.59 -14.07 -5.41
N ILE A 217 -11.15 -13.52 -4.32
CA ILE A 217 -10.98 -14.07 -2.96
C ILE A 217 -11.64 -15.45 -2.84
N VAL A 218 -12.82 -15.67 -3.43
CA VAL A 218 -13.53 -16.94 -3.28
C VAL A 218 -12.77 -18.10 -3.95
N PRO A 219 -12.34 -18.01 -5.22
CA PRO A 219 -11.51 -19.05 -5.82
C PRO A 219 -10.18 -19.27 -5.10
N ALA A 220 -9.51 -18.19 -4.66
CA ALA A 220 -8.28 -18.30 -3.89
C ALA A 220 -8.48 -19.04 -2.57
N ALA A 221 -9.54 -18.70 -1.82
CA ALA A 221 -9.89 -19.37 -0.58
C ALA A 221 -10.24 -20.85 -0.81
N MET A 222 -10.95 -21.17 -1.89
CA MET A 222 -11.23 -22.56 -2.29
C MET A 222 -9.94 -23.33 -2.64
N ALA A 223 -8.94 -22.65 -3.18
CA ALA A 223 -7.60 -23.19 -3.41
C ALA A 223 -6.72 -23.22 -2.14
N GLY A 224 -7.27 -22.89 -0.96
CA GLY A 224 -6.55 -22.86 0.32
C GLY A 224 -5.67 -21.62 0.53
N ILE A 225 -5.78 -20.61 -0.34
CA ILE A 225 -5.01 -19.36 -0.28
C ILE A 225 -5.88 -18.29 0.37
N LEU A 226 -5.55 -17.91 1.60
CA LEU A 226 -6.22 -16.81 2.29
C LEU A 226 -5.69 -15.46 1.79
N LEU A 227 -6.46 -14.80 0.91
CA LEU A 227 -6.17 -13.44 0.43
C LEU A 227 -7.04 -12.41 1.13
N TRP A 228 -6.42 -11.35 1.63
CA TRP A 228 -7.12 -10.12 1.99
C TRP A 228 -6.80 -9.04 0.97
N PHE A 229 -7.84 -8.41 0.41
CA PHE A 229 -7.71 -7.45 -0.70
C PHE A 229 -8.59 -6.21 -0.46
N PRO A 230 -8.05 -4.98 -0.44
CA PRO A 230 -8.85 -3.75 -0.45
C PRO A 230 -9.52 -3.54 -1.83
N PRO A 231 -10.52 -2.66 -1.98
CA PRO A 231 -11.11 -1.78 -0.98
C PRO A 231 -12.21 -2.44 -0.14
N SER A 232 -12.58 -1.77 0.97
CA SER A 232 -13.64 -2.23 1.87
C SER A 232 -15.01 -1.66 1.50
N PHE A 233 -16.07 -2.47 1.62
CA PHE A 233 -17.41 -2.06 1.18
C PHE A 233 -17.98 -0.87 1.99
N ARG A 234 -17.88 -0.92 3.32
CA ARG A 234 -18.60 0.03 4.22
C ARG A 234 -18.18 1.50 4.02
N PRO A 235 -16.89 1.88 3.99
CA PRO A 235 -16.49 3.28 3.79
C PRO A 235 -16.92 3.81 2.42
N ASN A 236 -16.79 3.00 1.37
CA ASN A 236 -17.18 3.37 0.01
C ASN A 236 -18.69 3.52 -0.14
N TRP A 237 -19.48 2.61 0.46
CA TRP A 237 -20.94 2.74 0.51
C TRP A 237 -21.38 4.02 1.23
N ARG A 238 -20.72 4.36 2.34
CA ARG A 238 -20.96 5.63 3.04
C ARG A 238 -20.63 6.81 2.15
N ALA A 239 -19.48 6.84 1.48
CA ALA A 239 -19.10 7.94 0.59
C ALA A 239 -20.10 8.13 -0.56
N PHE A 240 -20.57 7.03 -1.15
CA PHE A 240 -21.60 7.02 -2.18
C PHE A 240 -22.93 7.61 -1.66
N ARG A 241 -23.35 7.26 -0.44
CA ARG A 241 -24.62 7.68 0.18
C ARG A 241 -24.57 9.06 0.87
N ALA A 242 -23.43 9.45 1.43
CA ALA A 242 -23.30 10.57 2.37
C ALA A 242 -23.41 11.94 1.70
N ALA A 243 -23.12 12.05 0.41
CA ALA A 243 -23.29 13.31 -0.30
C ALA A 243 -24.77 13.74 -0.46
N GLY A 244 -25.74 13.05 0.15
CA GLY A 244 -27.14 13.51 0.29
C GLY A 244 -27.54 13.93 1.71
N ASN A 245 -26.66 13.79 2.72
CA ASN A 245 -26.98 14.16 4.11
C ASN A 245 -25.87 15.05 4.68
N LYS A 246 -26.26 16.24 5.15
CA LYS A 246 -25.42 17.29 5.76
C LYS A 246 -24.69 16.84 7.03
N LYS A 247 -23.77 15.89 6.93
CA LYS A 247 -22.73 15.69 7.95
C LYS A 247 -21.38 15.78 7.26
N PRO A 248 -20.49 16.68 7.71
CA PRO A 248 -19.15 16.78 7.14
C PRO A 248 -18.51 15.39 7.21
N VAL A 249 -18.12 14.88 6.03
CA VAL A 249 -17.23 13.73 5.96
C VAL A 249 -15.97 14.15 6.73
N PRO A 250 -15.53 13.39 7.75
CA PRO A 250 -14.30 13.72 8.46
C PRO A 250 -13.21 13.92 7.43
N GLN A 251 -12.44 14.99 7.57
CA GLN A 251 -11.20 15.17 6.83
C GLN A 251 -10.32 13.98 7.22
N HIS A 252 -10.40 12.90 6.45
CA HIS A 252 -9.54 11.75 6.63
C HIS A 252 -8.10 12.23 6.36
N PRO A 253 -7.11 11.75 7.13
CA PRO A 253 -5.71 11.92 6.77
C PRO A 253 -5.53 11.47 5.31
N ALA A 254 -4.80 12.28 4.54
CA ALA A 254 -4.55 11.99 3.14
C ALA A 254 -3.82 10.66 2.99
#